data_AF-A0A644XF95-F1
#
_entry.id   AF-A0A644XF95-F1
#
_cell.length_a   1.000
_cell.length_b   1.000
_cell.length_c   1.000
_cell.angle_alpha   90.00
_cell.angle_beta   90.00
_cell.angle_gamma   90.00
#
_symmetry.space_group_name_H-M   'P 1'
#
loop_
_entity.id
_entity.type
_entity.pdbx_description
1 polymer ?
#
loop_
_entity_poly.entity_id
_entity_poly.type
_entity_poly.pdbx_seq_one_letter_code
_entity_poly.pdbx_strand_id
1 'polypeptide(L)'
;MKINQIIQSTIDLLSENNEWEERFQGYIQNIAINHQKNGKRSFRKPDGLSLYSSVGSNGKSYDLRFRGQSVATVKETAAVKVKLNPKSHANQKYFQFDLCKEEVDWDSTEASNFRSFFKKESLKFTTEHPEADRKKIKSEEHRVENCLLREFSKKLGIEKALCNIQPIKLYNLFFQMPTPLKASTHAPKYCVKGGGIDILARIKPLKGISRICVMEVKDENKPAESQATAMAQAVTYAVFIAYLLRSKSGQHWWDFFMGRSLKATKEKDGTTRIHVIKEMPKSLDIDVVTIMPQGTTEEFCDVDILLDELDTTLYCHSLYYDGEVFQKDETFIFSGTYPNQLRKWK
;
A
#
# COMPACT_ATOMS: atom_id res chain seq x y z
N MET A 1 16.01 -18.77 -3.45
CA MET A 1 15.12 -19.81 -4.01
C MET A 1 14.77 -19.41 -5.44
N LYS A 2 14.59 -20.36 -6.36
CA LYS A 2 14.08 -20.03 -7.71
C LYS A 2 12.63 -19.55 -7.60
N ILE A 3 12.19 -18.64 -8.47
CA ILE A 3 10.82 -18.08 -8.45
C ILE A 3 9.74 -19.18 -8.42
N ASN A 4 9.88 -20.25 -9.20
CA ASN A 4 8.92 -21.36 -9.20
C ASN A 4 8.82 -22.06 -7.83
N GLN A 5 9.92 -22.16 -7.08
CA GLN A 5 9.89 -22.72 -5.72
C GLN A 5 9.18 -21.76 -4.76
N ILE A 6 9.34 -20.45 -4.92
CA ILE A 6 8.67 -19.43 -4.11
C ILE A 6 7.17 -19.47 -4.34
N ILE A 7 6.75 -19.61 -5.60
CA ILE A 7 5.34 -19.77 -5.96
C ILE A 7 4.79 -21.03 -5.29
N GLN A 8 5.40 -22.19 -5.51
CA GLN A 8 4.92 -23.44 -4.93
C GLN A 8 4.85 -23.37 -3.40
N SER A 9 5.91 -22.90 -2.74
CA SER A 9 5.89 -22.73 -1.28
C SER A 9 4.80 -21.76 -0.81
N THR A 10 4.50 -20.71 -1.57
CA THR A 10 3.40 -19.80 -1.24
C THR A 10 2.05 -20.48 -1.36
N ILE A 11 1.84 -21.26 -2.42
CA ILE A 11 0.63 -22.04 -2.66
C ILE A 11 0.42 -23.05 -1.53
N ASP A 12 1.46 -23.81 -1.18
CA ASP A 12 1.43 -24.79 -0.11
C ASP A 12 1.04 -24.13 1.23
N LEU A 13 1.68 -23.00 1.58
CA LEU A 13 1.37 -22.26 2.80
C LEU A 13 -0.08 -21.76 2.85
N LEU A 14 -0.64 -21.29 1.73
CA LEU A 14 -2.01 -20.82 1.67
C LEU A 14 -3.02 -21.97 1.77
N SER A 15 -2.68 -23.13 1.20
CA SER A 15 -3.52 -24.33 1.18
C SER A 15 -3.56 -25.02 2.54
N GLU A 16 -2.41 -25.09 3.23
CA GLU A 16 -2.29 -25.68 4.58
C GLU A 16 -2.96 -24.82 5.66
N ASN A 17 -3.22 -23.54 5.40
CA ASN A 17 -3.70 -22.58 6.39
C ASN A 17 -4.93 -21.81 5.89
N ASN A 18 -6.08 -22.46 5.78
CA ASN A 18 -7.29 -21.86 5.18
C ASN A 18 -7.95 -20.70 5.98
N GLU A 19 -7.51 -20.37 7.20
CA GLU A 19 -8.10 -19.29 8.01
C GLU A 19 -8.11 -17.95 7.30
N TRP A 20 -7.09 -17.70 6.46
CA TRP A 20 -6.93 -16.39 5.83
C TRP A 20 -8.14 -16.06 4.95
N GLU A 21 -8.79 -17.06 4.35
CA GLU A 21 -9.98 -16.84 3.53
C GLU A 21 -11.11 -16.23 4.37
N GLU A 22 -11.40 -16.81 5.53
CA GLU A 22 -12.44 -16.33 6.45
C GLU A 22 -12.08 -14.95 7.00
N ARG A 23 -10.82 -14.74 7.35
CA ARG A 23 -10.34 -13.45 7.85
C ARG A 23 -10.50 -12.35 6.79
N PHE A 24 -10.08 -12.60 5.55
CA PHE A 24 -10.19 -11.62 4.47
C PHE A 24 -11.65 -11.44 4.00
N GLN A 25 -12.49 -12.46 4.13
CA GLN A 25 -13.94 -12.32 3.99
C GLN A 25 -14.52 -11.38 5.04
N GLY A 26 -14.16 -11.55 6.32
CA GLY A 26 -14.60 -10.67 7.41
C GLY A 26 -14.12 -9.22 7.20
N TYR A 27 -12.90 -9.05 6.71
CA TYR A 27 -12.36 -7.74 6.33
C TYR A 27 -13.19 -7.03 5.26
N ILE A 28 -13.49 -7.68 4.13
CA ILE A 28 -14.23 -7.02 3.05
C ILE A 28 -15.69 -6.75 3.45
N GLN A 29 -16.29 -7.60 4.28
CA GLN A 29 -17.60 -7.36 4.89
C GLN A 29 -17.58 -6.13 5.79
N ASN A 30 -16.59 -6.00 6.66
CA ASN A 30 -16.41 -4.82 7.49
C ASN A 30 -16.20 -3.56 6.66
N ILE A 31 -15.41 -3.63 5.59
CA ILE A 31 -15.21 -2.50 4.66
C ILE A 31 -16.54 -2.12 4.02
N ALA A 32 -17.32 -3.07 3.52
CA ALA A 32 -18.61 -2.78 2.88
C ALA A 32 -19.61 -2.10 3.84
N ILE A 33 -19.74 -2.63 5.06
CA ILE A 33 -20.61 -2.06 6.10
C ILE A 33 -20.16 -0.64 6.47
N ASN A 34 -18.85 -0.45 6.66
CA ASN A 34 -18.29 0.83 7.08
C ASN A 34 -18.29 1.85 5.94
N HIS A 35 -18.14 1.45 4.68
CA HIS A 35 -18.20 2.34 3.52
C HIS A 35 -19.59 2.99 3.37
N GLN A 36 -20.66 2.30 3.80
CA GLN A 36 -22.02 2.86 3.83
C GLN A 36 -22.26 3.81 5.00
N LYS A 37 -21.61 3.56 6.14
CA LYS A 37 -21.80 4.32 7.39
C LYS A 37 -20.84 5.49 7.56
N ASN A 38 -19.64 5.39 6.99
CA ASN A 38 -18.59 6.39 7.17
C ASN A 38 -18.75 7.51 6.16
N GLY A 39 -19.52 8.52 6.58
CA GLY A 39 -19.38 9.88 6.10
C GLY A 39 -17.97 10.44 6.33
N LYS A 40 -17.79 11.71 5.95
CA LYS A 40 -16.55 12.48 6.17
C LYS A 40 -15.94 12.17 7.54
N ARG A 41 -14.61 11.96 7.56
CA ARG A 41 -13.81 11.98 8.80
C ARG A 41 -14.16 13.24 9.60
N SER A 42 -14.25 13.11 10.92
CA SER A 42 -14.53 14.26 11.80
C SER A 42 -13.33 15.21 11.95
N PHE A 43 -12.16 14.83 11.43
CA PHE A 43 -10.97 15.67 11.43
C PHE A 43 -10.39 15.87 10.03
N ARG A 44 -9.73 17.01 9.85
CA ARG A 44 -8.96 17.32 8.65
C ARG A 44 -7.58 16.67 8.73
N LYS A 45 -7.13 16.07 7.62
CA LYS A 45 -5.74 15.60 7.48
C LYS A 45 -4.78 16.78 7.75
N PRO A 46 -3.84 16.66 8.70
CA PRO A 46 -2.83 17.69 8.91
C PRO A 46 -1.95 17.90 7.67
N ASP A 47 -1.47 19.13 7.50
CA ASP A 47 -0.42 19.43 6.54
C ASP A 47 0.90 18.75 6.96
N GLY A 48 1.75 18.40 5.99
CA GLY A 48 3.00 17.68 6.26
C GLY A 48 2.86 16.19 6.61
N LEU A 49 1.64 15.71 6.87
CA LEU A 49 1.38 14.30 7.22
C LEU A 49 0.54 13.58 6.16
N SER A 50 0.84 12.30 5.99
CA SER A 50 0.05 11.33 5.23
C SER A 50 -0.84 10.52 6.18
N LEU A 51 -2.00 10.08 5.68
CA LEU A 51 -2.95 9.26 6.43
C LEU A 51 -3.06 7.88 5.78
N TYR A 52 -2.87 6.86 6.60
CA TYR A 52 -2.96 5.46 6.22
C TYR A 52 -4.11 4.79 6.98
N SER A 53 -4.75 3.82 6.34
CA SER A 53 -5.76 2.95 6.94
C SER A 53 -5.44 1.50 6.58
N SER A 54 -5.70 0.57 7.50
CA SER A 54 -5.38 -0.83 7.32
C SER A 54 -6.64 -1.68 7.23
N VAL A 55 -6.59 -2.75 6.44
CA VAL A 55 -7.70 -3.70 6.35
C VAL A 55 -8.09 -4.31 7.71
N GLY A 56 -7.12 -4.51 8.60
CA GLY A 56 -7.36 -5.08 9.92
C GLY A 56 -7.82 -4.07 10.99
N SER A 57 -8.01 -2.80 10.65
CA SER A 57 -8.45 -1.81 11.63
C SER A 57 -9.95 -1.93 11.89
N ASN A 58 -10.32 -2.36 13.10
CA ASN A 58 -11.70 -2.33 13.57
C ASN A 58 -12.09 -0.88 13.89
N GLY A 59 -12.76 -0.21 12.95
CA GLY A 59 -13.29 1.14 13.12
C GLY A 59 -12.44 2.25 12.49
N LYS A 60 -12.68 3.50 12.91
CA LYS A 60 -12.07 4.71 12.36
C LYS A 60 -10.72 5.02 13.02
N SER A 61 -9.76 4.12 12.85
CA SER A 61 -8.38 4.27 13.31
C SER A 61 -7.45 4.50 12.12
N TYR A 62 -6.59 5.50 12.22
CA TYR A 62 -5.73 5.95 11.12
C TYR A 62 -4.29 6.13 11.60
N ASP A 63 -3.32 5.72 10.79
CA ASP A 63 -1.90 5.95 11.05
C ASP A 63 -1.47 7.26 10.39
N LEU A 64 -0.94 8.19 11.19
CA LEU A 64 -0.34 9.43 10.71
C LEU A 64 1.13 9.18 10.45
N ARG A 65 1.56 9.46 9.22
CA ARG A 65 2.95 9.27 8.79
C ARG A 65 3.59 10.56 8.32
N PHE A 66 4.78 10.86 8.83
CA PHE A 66 5.66 11.92 8.33
C PHE A 66 6.73 11.29 7.43
N ARG A 67 6.73 11.61 6.14
CA ARG A 67 7.62 11.01 5.11
C ARG A 67 7.72 9.48 5.26
N GLY A 68 6.57 8.81 5.38
CA GLY A 68 6.50 7.35 5.52
C GLY A 68 6.73 6.77 6.92
N GLN A 69 7.25 7.54 7.88
CA GLN A 69 7.41 7.06 9.25
C GLN A 69 6.13 7.31 10.08
N SER A 70 5.62 6.28 10.76
CA SER A 70 4.52 6.42 11.73
C SER A 70 4.92 7.33 12.89
N VAL A 71 4.14 8.37 13.11
CA VAL A 71 4.37 9.40 14.16
C VAL A 71 3.22 9.50 15.15
N ALA A 72 2.02 9.04 14.78
CA ALA A 72 0.87 8.93 15.67
C ALA A 72 -0.21 8.03 15.10
N THR A 73 -1.13 7.59 15.95
CA THR A 73 -2.41 7.01 15.54
C THR A 73 -3.53 7.96 15.91
N VAL A 74 -4.51 8.16 15.01
CA VAL A 74 -5.72 8.94 15.27
C VAL A 74 -6.91 8.00 15.31
N LYS A 75 -7.73 8.09 16.36
CA LYS A 75 -8.92 7.26 16.52
C LYS A 75 -10.16 8.14 16.68
N GLU A 76 -11.18 7.92 15.85
CA GLU A 76 -12.51 8.47 16.09
C GLU A 76 -13.29 7.48 16.97
N THR A 77 -13.76 7.95 18.13
CA THR A 77 -14.57 7.16 19.07
C THR A 77 -16.06 7.30 18.78
N ALA A 78 -16.88 6.38 19.30
CA ALA A 78 -18.34 6.42 19.14
C ALA A 78 -18.99 7.70 19.72
N ALA A 79 -18.33 8.33 20.70
CA ALA A 79 -18.76 9.61 21.29
C ALA A 79 -18.35 10.84 20.45
N VAL A 80 -17.94 10.66 19.19
CA VAL A 80 -17.45 11.72 18.28
C VAL A 80 -16.20 12.45 18.81
N LYS A 81 -15.55 11.92 19.86
CA LYS A 81 -14.24 12.41 20.31
C LYS A 81 -13.15 11.80 19.46
N VAL A 82 -12.28 12.65 18.91
CA VAL A 82 -11.10 12.24 18.17
C VAL A 82 -9.91 12.26 19.12
N LYS A 83 -9.18 11.15 19.18
CA LYS A 83 -8.00 10.99 20.02
C LYS A 83 -6.74 10.89 19.17
N LEU A 84 -5.67 11.53 19.62
CA LEU A 84 -4.33 11.44 19.05
C LEU A 84 -3.44 10.65 20.02
N ASN A 85 -2.83 9.58 19.51
CA ASN A 85 -1.95 8.70 20.28
C ASN A 85 -0.55 8.81 19.63
N PRO A 86 0.31 9.74 20.10
CA PRO A 86 1.63 9.95 19.52
C PRO A 86 2.53 8.74 19.72
N LYS A 87 3.43 8.50 18.76
CA LYS A 87 4.52 7.51 18.91
C LYS A 87 5.67 8.14 19.68
N SER A 88 5.44 8.56 20.93
CA SER A 88 6.33 9.46 21.70
C SER A 88 7.80 9.02 21.70
N HIS A 89 8.08 7.73 21.95
CA HIS A 89 9.46 7.23 21.91
C HIS A 89 10.13 7.37 20.53
N ALA A 90 9.41 7.00 19.46
CA ALA A 90 9.93 7.16 18.10
C ALA A 90 10.07 8.65 17.73
N ASN A 91 9.09 9.47 18.10
CA ASN A 91 9.12 10.90 17.83
C ASN A 91 10.29 11.59 18.53
N GLN A 92 10.57 11.22 19.77
CA GLN A 92 11.71 11.74 20.50
C GLN A 92 13.02 11.29 19.87
N LYS A 93 13.13 10.00 19.52
CA LYS A 93 14.35 9.43 18.93
C LYS A 93 14.73 10.05 17.58
N TYR A 94 13.77 10.20 16.66
CA TYR A 94 14.05 10.61 15.28
C TYR A 94 13.77 12.09 15.01
N PHE A 95 12.84 12.70 15.77
CA PHE A 95 12.44 14.07 15.57
C PHE A 95 12.72 14.99 16.76
N GLN A 96 13.29 14.49 17.87
CA GLN A 96 13.51 15.24 19.11
C GLN A 96 12.24 16.01 19.53
N PHE A 97 11.08 15.38 19.31
CA PHE A 97 9.78 15.91 19.67
C PHE A 97 9.16 14.98 20.70
N ASP A 98 8.99 15.47 21.91
CA ASP A 98 8.31 14.76 22.97
C ASP A 98 7.02 15.47 23.33
N LEU A 99 5.90 14.74 23.25
CA LEU A 99 4.61 15.21 23.76
C LEU A 99 4.40 14.78 25.23
N CYS A 100 5.25 13.89 25.76
CA CYS A 100 5.20 13.28 27.09
C CYS A 100 3.80 12.78 27.51
N LYS A 101 2.99 12.31 26.55
CA LYS A 101 1.62 11.83 26.79
C LYS A 101 1.34 10.60 25.93
N GLU A 102 0.54 9.68 26.46
CA GLU A 102 0.14 8.45 25.77
C GLU A 102 -1.04 8.67 24.81
N GLU A 103 -1.97 9.55 25.18
CA GLU A 103 -3.16 9.89 24.40
C GLU A 103 -3.63 11.31 24.77
N VAL A 104 -4.05 12.10 23.78
CA VAL A 104 -4.62 13.44 23.96
C VAL A 104 -5.85 13.65 23.08
N ASP A 105 -6.72 14.58 23.48
CA ASP A 105 -7.82 15.02 22.62
C ASP A 105 -7.29 15.72 21.37
N TRP A 106 -7.90 15.46 20.22
CA TRP A 106 -7.47 16.03 18.93
C TRP A 106 -7.52 17.56 18.91
N ASP A 107 -8.48 18.16 19.62
CA ASP A 107 -8.66 19.60 19.69
C ASP A 107 -7.88 20.26 20.84
N SER A 108 -7.06 19.49 21.56
CA SER A 108 -6.19 20.02 22.62
C SER A 108 -5.04 20.87 22.07
N THR A 109 -4.49 21.72 22.93
CA THR A 109 -3.27 22.50 22.67
C THR A 109 -2.11 21.57 22.29
N GLU A 110 -1.99 20.43 22.96
CA GLU A 110 -0.94 19.43 22.73
C GLU A 110 -1.03 18.82 21.33
N ALA A 111 -2.24 18.41 20.90
CA ALA A 111 -2.46 17.90 19.55
C ALA A 111 -2.21 19.00 18.50
N SER A 112 -2.52 20.27 18.81
CA SER A 112 -2.19 21.41 17.95
C SER A 112 -0.67 21.61 17.80
N ASN A 113 0.08 21.51 18.90
CA ASN A 113 1.54 21.59 18.89
C ASN A 113 2.16 20.45 18.07
N PHE A 114 1.64 19.23 18.22
CA PHE A 114 2.05 18.07 17.39
C PHE A 114 1.85 18.35 15.89
N ARG A 115 0.66 18.80 15.48
CA ARG A 115 0.37 19.11 14.07
C ARG A 115 1.26 20.24 13.54
N SER A 116 1.46 21.27 14.34
CA SER A 116 2.27 22.44 13.98
C SER A 116 3.75 22.07 13.82
N PHE A 117 4.26 21.20 14.70
CA PHE A 117 5.62 20.67 14.61
C PHE A 117 5.86 19.98 13.27
N PHE A 118 5.06 18.95 12.93
CA PHE A 118 5.26 18.20 11.68
C PHE A 118 4.95 19.02 10.43
N LYS A 119 4.05 20.00 10.51
CA LYS A 119 3.87 20.99 9.43
C LYS A 119 5.16 21.79 9.22
N LYS A 120 5.75 22.35 10.28
CA LYS A 120 7.00 23.11 10.19
C LYS A 120 8.15 22.25 9.66
N GLU A 121 8.31 21.03 10.16
CA GLU A 121 9.34 20.11 9.66
C GLU A 121 9.14 19.76 8.19
N SER A 122 7.90 19.63 7.71
CA SER A 122 7.64 19.35 6.28
C SER A 122 8.11 20.47 5.35
N LEU A 123 8.10 21.72 5.81
CA LEU A 123 8.52 22.87 5.01
C LEU A 123 10.04 22.94 4.81
N LYS A 124 10.82 22.21 5.61
CA LYS A 124 12.29 22.15 5.49
C LYS A 124 12.78 21.26 4.33
N PHE A 125 11.87 20.60 3.63
CA PHE A 125 12.19 19.72 2.50
C PHE A 125 11.99 20.42 1.16
N THR A 126 11.97 21.75 1.14
CA THR A 126 12.04 22.55 -0.08
C THR A 126 13.49 22.75 -0.50
N THR A 127 13.70 23.13 -1.76
CA THR A 127 15.04 23.42 -2.33
C THR A 127 15.77 24.57 -1.64
N GLU A 128 15.07 25.35 -0.82
CA GLU A 128 15.59 26.52 -0.09
C GLU A 128 16.31 26.14 1.22
N HIS A 129 16.15 24.90 1.70
CA HIS A 129 16.70 24.45 2.98
C HIS A 129 17.81 23.38 2.81
N PRO A 130 19.00 23.59 3.41
CA PRO A 130 20.10 22.61 3.39
C PRO A 130 19.71 21.25 3.96
N GLU A 131 20.32 20.18 3.44
CA GLU A 131 20.09 18.82 3.96
C GLU A 131 20.43 18.67 5.45
N ALA A 132 21.42 19.42 5.94
CA ALA A 132 21.84 19.41 7.33
C ALA A 132 20.73 19.80 8.33
N ASP A 133 19.74 20.57 7.89
CA ASP A 133 18.63 21.04 8.73
C ASP A 133 17.46 20.03 8.80
N ARG A 134 17.54 18.96 8.00
CA ARG A 134 16.46 17.97 7.83
C ARG A 134 16.58 16.87 8.87
N LYS A 135 15.50 16.63 9.62
CA LYS A 135 15.46 15.50 10.57
C LYS A 135 15.37 14.18 9.81
N LYS A 136 16.27 13.25 10.16
CA LYS A 136 16.34 11.91 9.55
C LYS A 136 15.23 11.01 10.08
N ILE A 137 14.63 10.25 9.16
CA ILE A 137 13.67 9.21 9.49
C ILE A 137 14.41 7.88 9.71
N LYS A 138 13.69 6.88 10.21
CA LYS A 138 14.22 5.54 10.48
C LYS A 138 14.50 4.74 9.20
N SER A 139 13.62 4.85 8.21
CA SER A 139 13.63 3.99 7.01
C SER A 139 13.42 4.87 5.79
N GLU A 140 14.42 4.88 4.91
CA GLU A 140 14.36 5.59 3.64
C GLU A 140 13.41 4.89 2.66
N GLU A 141 13.35 3.55 2.67
CA GLU A 141 12.36 2.76 1.90
C GLU A 141 10.91 3.24 2.14
N HIS A 142 10.50 3.40 3.40
CA HIS A 142 9.16 3.92 3.71
C HIS A 142 8.92 5.34 3.19
N ARG A 143 9.98 6.17 3.09
CA ARG A 143 9.86 7.48 2.45
C ARG A 143 9.63 7.34 0.96
N VAL A 144 10.40 6.49 0.27
CA VAL A 144 10.19 6.23 -1.16
C VAL A 144 8.76 5.77 -1.40
N GLU A 145 8.27 4.78 -0.63
CA GLU A 145 6.88 4.30 -0.68
C GLU A 145 5.88 5.45 -0.50
N ASN A 146 6.07 6.32 0.51
CA ASN A 146 5.18 7.44 0.74
C ASN A 146 5.19 8.47 -0.41
N CYS A 147 6.35 8.76 -0.97
CA CYS A 147 6.49 9.66 -2.12
C CYS A 147 5.82 9.07 -3.37
N LEU A 148 6.02 7.78 -3.65
CA LEU A 148 5.36 7.07 -4.75
C LEU A 148 3.84 7.07 -4.60
N LEU A 149 3.32 6.78 -3.40
CA LEU A 149 1.88 6.81 -3.12
C LEU A 149 1.27 8.21 -3.37
N ARG A 150 2.00 9.28 -3.01
CA ARG A 150 1.61 10.67 -3.31
C ARG A 150 1.67 10.96 -4.80
N GLU A 151 2.76 10.57 -5.46
CA GLU A 151 3.00 10.76 -6.89
C GLU A 151 1.90 10.11 -7.72
N PHE A 152 1.67 8.81 -7.53
CA PHE A 152 0.62 8.08 -8.23
C PHE A 152 -0.79 8.51 -7.83
N SER A 153 -0.94 9.27 -6.73
CA SER A 153 -2.22 9.84 -6.30
C SER A 153 -2.55 11.21 -6.87
N LYS A 154 -1.64 11.86 -7.61
CA LYS A 154 -1.93 13.13 -8.28
C LYS A 154 -3.17 13.01 -9.18
N LYS A 155 -3.95 14.08 -9.29
CA LYS A 155 -5.23 14.04 -10.00
C LYS A 155 -5.04 14.12 -11.52
N LEU A 156 -4.16 15.01 -11.95
CA LEU A 156 -3.95 15.28 -13.36
C LEU A 156 -2.81 14.40 -13.87
N GLY A 157 -3.04 13.70 -14.98
CA GLY A 157 -2.01 12.85 -15.59
C GLY A 157 -0.75 13.63 -15.98
N ILE A 158 -0.90 14.87 -16.44
CA ILE A 158 0.22 15.75 -16.83
C ILE A 158 1.16 16.06 -15.65
N GLU A 159 0.68 15.97 -14.42
CA GLU A 159 1.49 16.18 -13.22
C GLU A 159 2.20 14.90 -12.76
N LYS A 160 1.80 13.73 -13.28
CA LYS A 160 2.36 12.44 -12.89
C LYS A 160 3.62 12.13 -13.67
N ALA A 161 4.66 11.72 -12.96
CA ALA A 161 5.84 11.09 -13.55
C ALA A 161 5.49 9.77 -14.28
N LEU A 162 4.45 9.06 -13.82
CA LEU A 162 3.92 7.87 -14.48
C LEU A 162 2.39 7.87 -14.51
N CYS A 163 1.82 7.93 -15.71
CA CYS A 163 0.38 7.95 -15.94
C CYS A 163 -0.26 6.55 -15.81
N ASN A 164 -1.60 6.52 -15.76
CA ASN A 164 -2.43 5.30 -15.80
C ASN A 164 -2.36 4.37 -14.57
N ILE A 165 -1.57 4.75 -13.57
CA ILE A 165 -1.50 4.08 -12.26
C ILE A 165 -2.33 4.87 -11.25
N GLN A 166 -3.10 4.16 -10.43
CA GLN A 166 -3.80 4.75 -9.29
C GLN A 166 -3.71 3.81 -8.08
N PRO A 167 -3.10 4.23 -6.95
CA PRO A 167 -3.08 3.42 -5.74
C PRO A 167 -4.49 3.10 -5.27
N ILE A 168 -4.70 1.86 -4.82
CA ILE A 168 -5.92 1.45 -4.16
C ILE A 168 -5.97 2.14 -2.80
N LYS A 169 -7.15 2.67 -2.45
CA LYS A 169 -7.34 3.47 -1.24
C LYS A 169 -8.49 2.92 -0.43
N LEU A 170 -8.30 2.87 0.88
CA LEU A 170 -9.34 2.53 1.85
C LEU A 170 -9.89 3.83 2.44
N TYR A 171 -11.17 4.12 2.23
CA TYR A 171 -11.81 5.37 2.66
C TYR A 171 -11.08 6.65 2.16
N ASN A 172 -10.61 6.61 0.91
CA ASN A 172 -9.79 7.66 0.30
C ASN A 172 -8.46 7.95 1.02
N LEU A 173 -7.94 6.99 1.79
CA LEU A 173 -6.64 7.02 2.47
C LEU A 173 -5.69 5.99 1.86
N PHE A 174 -4.39 6.15 2.10
CA PHE A 174 -3.41 5.14 1.68
C PHE A 174 -3.73 3.82 2.39
N PHE A 175 -3.77 2.75 1.60
CA PHE A 175 -4.28 1.46 2.04
C PHE A 175 -3.14 0.54 2.44
N GLN A 176 -3.25 -0.06 3.62
CA GLN A 176 -2.31 -1.05 4.11
C GLN A 176 -3.00 -2.41 4.18
N MET A 177 -2.43 -3.38 3.50
CA MET A 177 -2.95 -4.74 3.43
C MET A 177 -1.91 -5.72 3.97
N PRO A 178 -1.77 -5.84 5.31
CA PRO A 178 -1.03 -6.95 5.90
C PRO A 178 -1.58 -8.27 5.38
N THR A 179 -0.68 -9.12 4.89
CA THR A 179 -1.01 -10.42 4.29
C THR A 179 -0.82 -11.56 5.31
N PRO A 180 -1.29 -12.78 5.03
CA PRO A 180 -0.92 -13.96 5.82
C PRO A 180 0.54 -14.40 5.63
N LEU A 181 1.36 -13.66 4.89
CA LEU A 181 2.68 -14.09 4.45
C LEU A 181 3.76 -13.08 4.85
N LYS A 182 4.91 -13.57 5.30
CA LYS A 182 6.16 -12.78 5.37
C LYS A 182 7.07 -13.20 4.23
N ALA A 183 7.47 -12.24 3.40
CA ALA A 183 8.37 -12.48 2.26
C ALA A 183 9.78 -11.87 2.46
N SER A 184 9.99 -11.08 3.52
CA SER A 184 11.22 -10.30 3.72
C SER A 184 12.50 -11.12 3.81
N THR A 185 12.42 -12.43 4.08
CA THR A 185 13.58 -13.34 4.14
C THR A 185 13.81 -14.13 2.83
N HIS A 186 13.11 -13.78 1.74
CA HIS A 186 13.15 -14.48 0.43
C HIS A 186 12.72 -15.95 0.47
N ALA A 187 12.10 -16.33 1.58
CA ALA A 187 11.50 -17.62 1.84
C ALA A 187 10.14 -17.32 2.50
N PRO A 188 9.02 -17.47 1.78
CA PRO A 188 7.69 -17.19 2.30
C PRO A 188 7.44 -17.95 3.59
N LYS A 189 6.80 -17.29 4.56
CA LYS A 189 6.34 -17.93 5.80
C LYS A 189 4.92 -17.50 6.12
N TYR A 190 4.08 -18.46 6.50
CA TYR A 190 2.76 -18.16 7.01
C TYR A 190 2.84 -17.45 8.36
N CYS A 191 2.03 -16.40 8.53
CA CYS A 191 1.91 -15.62 9.75
C CYS A 191 0.50 -15.05 9.86
N VAL A 192 -0.10 -15.11 11.05
CA VAL A 192 -1.40 -14.47 11.31
C VAL A 192 -1.37 -12.97 10.99
N LYS A 193 -0.23 -12.30 11.24
CA LYS A 193 0.06 -10.93 10.81
C LYS A 193 1.39 -10.92 10.09
N GLY A 194 1.35 -11.11 8.76
CA GLY A 194 2.49 -11.12 7.88
C GLY A 194 2.98 -9.72 7.48
N GLY A 195 3.78 -9.68 6.43
CA GLY A 195 4.21 -8.44 5.78
C GLY A 195 3.06 -7.80 5.00
N GLY A 196 3.18 -6.50 4.75
CA GLY A 196 2.24 -5.77 3.90
C GLY A 196 2.75 -5.71 2.46
N ILE A 197 1.81 -5.55 1.53
CA ILE A 197 2.13 -5.12 0.17
C ILE A 197 2.48 -3.63 0.24
N ASP A 198 3.64 -3.22 -0.28
CA ASP A 198 4.06 -1.82 -0.24
C ASP A 198 3.09 -0.93 -1.00
N ILE A 199 2.83 -1.24 -2.28
CA ILE A 199 1.83 -0.54 -3.08
C ILE A 199 0.98 -1.54 -3.84
N LEU A 200 -0.33 -1.50 -3.56
CA LEU A 200 -1.36 -2.12 -4.39
C LEU A 200 -2.04 -1.05 -5.21
N ALA A 201 -2.01 -1.19 -6.54
CA ALA A 201 -2.54 -0.20 -7.47
C ALA A 201 -3.53 -0.82 -8.46
N ARG A 202 -4.44 0.02 -8.94
CA ARG A 202 -5.23 -0.26 -10.13
C ARG A 202 -4.58 0.40 -11.32
N ILE A 203 -4.45 -0.36 -12.39
CA ILE A 203 -3.94 0.09 -13.67
C ILE A 203 -5.12 0.25 -14.62
N LYS A 204 -5.16 1.38 -15.32
CA LYS A 204 -6.12 1.61 -16.40
C LYS A 204 -5.36 2.01 -17.67
N PRO A 205 -4.90 1.03 -18.47
CA PRO A 205 -4.21 1.31 -19.72
C PRO A 205 -5.13 2.07 -20.68
N LEU A 206 -4.54 2.84 -21.60
CA LEU A 206 -5.28 3.76 -22.49
C LEU A 206 -6.37 3.10 -23.35
N LYS A 207 -6.28 1.79 -23.63
CA LYS A 207 -7.25 1.03 -24.44
C LYS A 207 -7.70 -0.29 -23.80
N GLY A 208 -7.33 -0.55 -22.55
CA GLY A 208 -7.36 -1.90 -21.96
C GLY A 208 -8.37 -2.12 -20.84
N ILE A 209 -8.44 -3.39 -20.40
CA ILE A 209 -9.14 -3.86 -19.21
C ILE A 209 -8.37 -3.38 -17.97
N SER A 210 -9.10 -2.95 -16.92
CA SER A 210 -8.48 -2.58 -15.65
C SER A 210 -7.78 -3.78 -15.02
N ARG A 211 -6.54 -3.58 -14.56
CA ARG A 211 -5.70 -4.61 -13.94
C ARG A 211 -5.31 -4.22 -12.53
N ILE A 212 -4.84 -5.20 -11.78
CA ILE A 212 -4.24 -4.98 -10.46
C ILE A 212 -2.72 -4.99 -10.64
N CYS A 213 -2.03 -4.13 -9.92
CA CYS A 213 -0.59 -4.12 -9.85
C CYS A 213 -0.14 -4.24 -8.39
N VAL A 214 0.73 -5.21 -8.13
CA VAL A 214 1.42 -5.43 -6.86
C VAL A 214 2.83 -4.92 -7.03
N MET A 215 3.24 -3.98 -6.17
CA MET A 215 4.56 -3.38 -6.24
C MET A 215 5.33 -3.58 -4.95
N GLU A 216 6.60 -3.97 -5.07
CA GLU A 216 7.60 -3.98 -3.99
C GLU A 216 8.56 -2.81 -4.20
N VAL A 217 8.84 -2.04 -3.15
CA VAL A 217 9.63 -0.81 -3.21
C VAL A 217 10.94 -0.99 -2.47
N LYS A 218 12.05 -0.53 -3.07
CA LYS A 218 13.37 -0.42 -2.45
C LYS A 218 13.94 0.99 -2.56
N ASP A 219 14.69 1.40 -1.54
CA ASP A 219 15.45 2.65 -1.53
C ASP A 219 16.83 2.52 -2.18
N GLU A 220 17.33 1.30 -2.35
CA GLU A 220 18.64 1.00 -2.93
C GLU A 220 18.54 -0.14 -3.95
N ASN A 221 19.58 -0.26 -4.79
CA ASN A 221 19.74 -1.37 -5.72
C ASN A 221 21.13 -1.99 -5.51
N LYS A 222 21.19 -3.00 -4.64
CA LYS A 222 22.44 -3.61 -4.17
C LYS A 222 22.37 -5.14 -4.25
N PRO A 223 23.49 -5.86 -4.37
CA PRO A 223 23.46 -7.33 -4.53
C PRO A 223 22.71 -8.08 -3.41
N ALA A 224 22.79 -7.60 -2.17
CA ALA A 224 22.08 -8.20 -1.03
C ALA A 224 20.55 -8.02 -1.09
N GLU A 225 20.07 -7.11 -1.93
CA GLU A 225 18.67 -6.79 -2.16
C GLU A 225 18.48 -6.43 -3.64
N SER A 226 18.84 -7.39 -4.50
CA SER A 226 18.79 -7.23 -5.95
C SER A 226 17.35 -7.05 -6.44
N GLN A 227 17.20 -6.62 -7.70
CA GLN A 227 15.88 -6.55 -8.32
C GLN A 227 15.21 -7.92 -8.33
N ALA A 228 15.91 -9.00 -8.68
CA ALA A 228 15.36 -10.35 -8.66
C ALA A 228 14.88 -10.78 -7.26
N THR A 229 15.61 -10.34 -6.23
CA THR A 229 15.29 -10.61 -4.82
C THR A 229 14.03 -9.87 -4.36
N ALA A 230 13.88 -8.60 -4.76
CA ALA A 230 12.65 -7.83 -4.54
C ALA A 230 11.47 -8.40 -5.34
N MET A 231 11.72 -8.86 -6.57
CA MET A 231 10.70 -9.47 -7.42
C MET A 231 10.14 -10.75 -6.80
N ALA A 232 10.96 -11.56 -6.14
CA ALA A 232 10.51 -12.71 -5.35
C ALA A 232 9.51 -12.34 -4.24
N GLN A 233 9.70 -11.19 -3.58
CA GLN A 233 8.77 -10.67 -2.58
C GLN A 233 7.46 -10.22 -3.24
N ALA A 234 7.55 -9.45 -4.32
CA ALA A 234 6.41 -8.99 -5.09
C ALA A 234 5.56 -10.16 -5.63
N VAL A 235 6.21 -11.22 -6.16
CA VAL A 235 5.55 -12.44 -6.65
C VAL A 235 4.84 -13.18 -5.50
N THR A 236 5.47 -13.30 -4.33
CA THR A 236 4.83 -13.91 -3.14
C THR A 236 3.50 -13.22 -2.83
N TYR A 237 3.49 -11.89 -2.84
CA TYR A 237 2.28 -11.12 -2.58
C TYR A 237 1.28 -11.16 -3.74
N ALA A 238 1.76 -11.21 -4.99
CA ALA A 238 0.89 -11.34 -6.16
C ALA A 238 0.18 -12.70 -6.22
N VAL A 239 0.86 -13.78 -5.85
CA VAL A 239 0.24 -15.10 -5.69
C VAL A 239 -0.87 -15.03 -4.65
N PHE A 240 -0.61 -14.43 -3.48
CA PHE A 240 -1.66 -14.24 -2.47
C PHE A 240 -2.86 -13.45 -3.00
N ILE A 241 -2.63 -12.36 -3.75
CA ILE A 241 -3.72 -11.60 -4.37
C ILE A 241 -4.51 -12.44 -5.38
N ALA A 242 -3.85 -13.28 -6.18
CA ALA A 242 -4.53 -14.19 -7.10
C ALA A 242 -5.47 -15.16 -6.36
N TYR A 243 -4.98 -15.84 -5.31
CA TYR A 243 -5.81 -16.71 -4.47
C TYR A 243 -6.94 -15.95 -3.79
N LEU A 244 -6.67 -14.75 -3.26
CA LEU A 244 -7.70 -13.94 -2.65
C LEU A 244 -8.85 -13.62 -3.62
N LEU A 245 -8.51 -13.28 -4.87
CA LEU A 245 -9.49 -12.97 -5.91
C LEU A 245 -10.24 -14.22 -6.39
N ARG A 246 -9.67 -15.42 -6.24
CA ARG A 246 -10.37 -16.69 -6.50
C ARG A 246 -11.10 -17.29 -5.30
N SER A 247 -10.89 -16.74 -4.11
CA SER A 247 -11.60 -17.16 -2.89
C SER A 247 -13.11 -16.86 -2.96
N LYS A 248 -13.86 -17.38 -1.98
CA LYS A 248 -15.30 -17.09 -1.80
C LYS A 248 -15.63 -15.60 -1.73
N SER A 249 -14.69 -14.78 -1.26
CA SER A 249 -14.86 -13.31 -1.13
C SER A 249 -14.22 -12.53 -2.30
N GLY A 250 -13.66 -13.23 -3.28
CA GLY A 250 -12.82 -12.66 -4.33
C GLY A 250 -13.52 -11.64 -5.23
N GLN A 251 -14.78 -11.89 -5.56
CA GLN A 251 -15.61 -10.92 -6.30
C GLN A 251 -15.76 -9.58 -5.55
N HIS A 252 -15.91 -9.61 -4.22
CA HIS A 252 -16.05 -8.39 -3.42
C HIS A 252 -14.72 -7.64 -3.31
N TRP A 253 -13.62 -8.37 -3.19
CA TRP A 253 -12.27 -7.81 -3.24
C TRP A 253 -11.97 -7.17 -4.59
N TRP A 254 -12.34 -7.83 -5.68
CA TRP A 254 -12.23 -7.28 -7.03
C TRP A 254 -13.00 -5.97 -7.16
N ASP A 255 -14.26 -5.93 -6.73
CA ASP A 255 -15.07 -4.71 -6.79
C ASP A 255 -14.43 -3.56 -5.98
N PHE A 256 -13.93 -3.85 -4.77
CA PHE A 256 -13.19 -2.89 -3.96
C PHE A 256 -11.93 -2.37 -4.66
N PHE A 257 -11.08 -3.28 -5.17
CA PHE A 257 -9.85 -2.92 -5.87
C PHE A 257 -10.12 -2.11 -7.15
N MET A 258 -11.22 -2.41 -7.82
CA MET A 258 -11.68 -1.66 -8.99
C MET A 258 -12.30 -0.30 -8.65
N GLY A 259 -12.41 0.05 -7.36
CA GLY A 259 -13.00 1.31 -6.89
C GLY A 259 -14.51 1.37 -7.10
N ARG A 260 -15.16 0.21 -7.18
CA ARG A 260 -16.62 0.09 -7.32
C ARG A 260 -17.26 0.14 -5.94
N SER A 261 -18.44 0.72 -5.85
CA SER A 261 -19.14 0.86 -4.57
C SER A 261 -19.55 -0.50 -4.02
N LEU A 262 -19.02 -0.87 -2.86
CA LEU A 262 -19.54 -2.02 -2.12
C LEU A 262 -20.89 -1.65 -1.52
N LYS A 263 -21.96 -2.30 -1.98
CA LYS A 263 -23.29 -2.17 -1.37
C LYS A 263 -23.54 -3.41 -0.53
N ALA A 264 -23.77 -3.22 0.76
CA ALA A 264 -24.14 -4.28 1.69
C ALA A 264 -25.58 -4.10 2.19
N THR A 265 -26.26 -5.22 2.43
CA THR A 265 -27.54 -5.27 3.15
C THR A 265 -27.42 -6.25 4.31
N LYS A 266 -28.04 -5.91 5.45
CA LYS A 266 -28.25 -6.88 6.52
C LYS A 266 -29.50 -7.70 6.21
N GLU A 267 -29.33 -9.00 6.18
CA GLU A 267 -30.43 -9.96 6.00
C GLU A 267 -31.14 -10.22 7.33
N LYS A 268 -32.32 -10.84 7.27
CA LYS A 268 -33.17 -11.10 8.45
C LYS A 268 -32.51 -12.03 9.48
N ASP A 269 -31.59 -12.89 9.04
CA ASP A 269 -30.81 -13.80 9.88
C ASP A 269 -29.56 -13.15 10.49
N GLY A 270 -29.36 -11.84 10.27
CA GLY A 270 -28.21 -11.09 10.75
C GLY A 270 -26.97 -11.17 9.86
N THR A 271 -27.00 -11.97 8.79
CA THR A 271 -25.90 -12.06 7.82
C THR A 271 -25.79 -10.78 6.98
N THR A 272 -24.61 -10.53 6.42
CA THR A 272 -24.37 -9.37 5.54
C THR A 272 -24.19 -9.86 4.11
N ARG A 273 -25.09 -9.45 3.23
CA ARG A 273 -24.99 -9.68 1.79
C ARG A 273 -24.31 -8.50 1.12
N ILE A 274 -23.30 -8.74 0.30
CA ILE A 274 -22.68 -7.71 -0.55
C ILE A 274 -23.19 -7.92 -1.98
N HIS A 275 -23.61 -6.84 -2.64
CA HIS A 275 -24.10 -6.89 -4.01
C HIS A 275 -22.95 -6.80 -5.01
N VAL A 276 -22.95 -7.72 -5.97
CA VAL A 276 -22.02 -7.73 -7.10
C VAL A 276 -22.50 -6.75 -8.17
N ILE A 277 -21.61 -5.87 -8.63
CA ILE A 277 -21.94 -4.87 -9.66
C ILE A 277 -21.58 -5.38 -11.05
N LYS A 278 -20.38 -5.95 -11.19
CA LYS A 278 -19.89 -6.49 -12.46
C LYS A 278 -18.96 -7.65 -12.15
N GLU A 279 -19.21 -8.77 -12.83
CA GLU A 279 -18.40 -9.96 -12.63
C GLU A 279 -16.91 -9.68 -12.89
N MET A 280 -16.10 -10.29 -12.04
CA MET A 280 -14.67 -10.36 -12.21
C MET A 280 -14.36 -11.16 -13.48
N PRO A 281 -13.36 -10.75 -14.28
CA PRO A 281 -12.92 -11.54 -15.42
C PRO A 281 -12.58 -12.99 -15.03
N LYS A 282 -12.91 -13.92 -15.94
CA LYS A 282 -12.51 -15.33 -15.80
C LYS A 282 -11.01 -15.43 -15.75
N SER A 283 -10.31 -14.89 -16.74
CA SER A 283 -8.86 -14.77 -16.74
C SER A 283 -8.43 -13.49 -16.01
N LEU A 284 -7.51 -13.60 -15.06
CA LEU A 284 -6.93 -12.45 -14.36
C LEU A 284 -5.54 -12.15 -14.88
N ASP A 285 -5.25 -10.87 -15.00
CA ASP A 285 -3.91 -10.40 -15.22
C ASP A 285 -3.47 -9.48 -14.09
N ILE A 286 -2.31 -9.78 -13.51
CA ILE A 286 -1.72 -9.02 -12.41
C ILE A 286 -0.33 -8.55 -12.82
N ASP A 287 -0.10 -7.24 -12.77
CA ASP A 287 1.24 -6.69 -12.95
C ASP A 287 2.02 -6.85 -11.64
N VAL A 288 3.22 -7.39 -11.71
CA VAL A 288 4.13 -7.54 -10.57
C VAL A 288 5.35 -6.69 -10.82
N VAL A 289 5.54 -5.66 -10.01
CA VAL A 289 6.52 -4.61 -10.30
C VAL A 289 7.47 -4.42 -9.13
N THR A 290 8.76 -4.31 -9.41
CA THR A 290 9.74 -3.81 -8.45
C THR A 290 10.03 -2.34 -8.73
N ILE A 291 10.04 -1.51 -7.69
CA ILE A 291 10.40 -0.10 -7.79
C ILE A 291 11.66 0.17 -6.97
N MET A 292 12.76 0.55 -7.63
CA MET A 292 14.04 0.81 -6.95
C MET A 292 14.90 1.79 -7.75
N PRO A 293 15.99 2.35 -7.20
CA PRO A 293 16.90 3.16 -7.99
C PRO A 293 17.50 2.35 -9.15
N GLN A 294 17.89 3.03 -10.22
CA GLN A 294 18.62 2.38 -11.31
C GLN A 294 19.92 1.74 -10.77
N GLY A 295 20.22 0.54 -11.25
CA GLY A 295 21.39 -0.23 -10.84
C GLY A 295 21.67 -1.37 -11.81
N THR A 296 22.60 -2.24 -11.45
CA THR A 296 23.09 -3.33 -12.32
C THR A 296 23.05 -4.69 -11.62
N THR A 297 22.17 -4.87 -10.65
CA THR A 297 22.03 -6.15 -9.94
C THR A 297 21.27 -7.16 -10.77
N GLU A 298 21.23 -8.41 -10.32
CA GLU A 298 20.46 -9.47 -10.97
C GLU A 298 18.99 -9.06 -11.13
N GLU A 299 18.45 -9.28 -12.34
CA GLU A 299 17.08 -8.96 -12.68
C GLU A 299 16.23 -10.20 -12.97
N PHE A 300 14.97 -10.13 -12.60
CA PHE A 300 13.87 -10.97 -13.05
C PHE A 300 12.74 -10.04 -13.53
N CYS A 301 12.68 -9.78 -14.83
CA CYS A 301 11.69 -8.91 -15.46
C CYS A 301 11.38 -9.36 -16.90
N ASP A 302 10.28 -8.86 -17.45
CA ASP A 302 9.71 -9.25 -18.76
C ASP A 302 9.48 -10.77 -18.88
N VAL A 303 8.99 -11.35 -17.78
CA VAL A 303 8.60 -12.76 -17.67
C VAL A 303 7.13 -12.84 -17.30
N ASP A 304 6.41 -13.70 -18.00
CA ASP A 304 5.04 -14.06 -17.71
C ASP A 304 5.02 -15.36 -16.89
N ILE A 305 4.32 -15.35 -15.77
CA ILE A 305 4.17 -16.51 -14.89
C ILE A 305 2.70 -16.92 -14.93
N LEU A 306 2.45 -18.14 -15.39
CA LEU A 306 1.11 -18.72 -15.45
C LEU A 306 0.79 -19.42 -14.12
N LEU A 307 -0.37 -19.09 -13.56
CA LEU A 307 -1.01 -19.80 -12.46
C LEU A 307 -2.25 -20.51 -13.03
N ASP A 308 -2.03 -21.62 -13.72
CA ASP A 308 -3.05 -22.30 -14.55
C ASP A 308 -4.32 -22.64 -13.76
N GLU A 309 -4.17 -23.12 -12.53
CA GLU A 309 -5.28 -23.47 -11.64
C GLU A 309 -6.18 -22.28 -11.25
N LEU A 310 -5.67 -21.05 -11.39
CA LEU A 310 -6.38 -19.82 -11.09
C LEU A 310 -6.78 -19.04 -12.35
N ASP A 311 -6.52 -19.55 -13.55
CA ASP A 311 -6.67 -18.79 -14.82
C ASP A 311 -6.10 -17.38 -14.67
N THR A 312 -4.85 -17.28 -14.18
CA THR A 312 -4.20 -16.00 -13.84
C THR A 312 -2.79 -15.93 -14.39
N THR A 313 -2.45 -14.80 -15.01
CA THR A 313 -1.07 -14.51 -15.45
C THR A 313 -0.48 -13.37 -14.63
N LEU A 314 0.72 -13.59 -14.08
CA LEU A 314 1.51 -12.56 -13.43
C LEU A 314 2.56 -12.02 -14.41
N TYR A 315 2.56 -10.72 -14.66
CA TYR A 315 3.47 -10.07 -15.61
C TYR A 315 4.54 -9.30 -14.84
N CYS A 316 5.77 -9.81 -14.86
CA CYS A 316 6.86 -9.28 -14.04
C CYS A 316 7.57 -8.13 -14.76
N HIS A 317 7.68 -6.97 -14.12
CA HIS A 317 8.31 -5.79 -14.72
C HIS A 317 9.24 -5.07 -13.74
N SER A 318 10.25 -4.39 -14.30
CA SER A 318 11.09 -3.45 -13.55
C SER A 318 10.60 -2.02 -13.76
N LEU A 319 10.60 -1.24 -12.68
CA LEU A 319 10.40 0.20 -12.71
C LEU A 319 11.52 0.86 -11.92
N TYR A 320 12.49 1.43 -12.63
CA TYR A 320 13.59 2.14 -11.99
C TYR A 320 13.28 3.62 -11.82
N TYR A 321 13.86 4.26 -10.81
CA TYR A 321 13.89 5.71 -10.70
C TYR A 321 15.32 6.26 -10.60
N ASP A 322 15.50 7.51 -11.01
CA ASP A 322 16.74 8.25 -10.80
C ASP A 322 16.91 8.58 -9.30
N GLY A 323 17.88 7.93 -8.66
CA GLY A 323 18.14 8.10 -7.23
C GLY A 323 18.68 9.49 -6.89
N GLU A 324 19.53 10.08 -7.74
CA GLU A 324 20.13 11.39 -7.47
C GLU A 324 19.08 12.51 -7.52
N VAL A 325 18.23 12.47 -8.56
CA VAL A 325 17.11 13.41 -8.70
C VAL A 325 16.13 13.24 -7.53
N PHE A 326 15.81 12.01 -7.15
CA PHE A 326 14.91 11.75 -6.03
C PHE A 326 15.47 12.24 -4.68
N GLN A 327 16.77 12.08 -4.40
CA GLN A 327 17.36 12.61 -3.17
C GLN A 327 17.32 14.13 -3.10
N LYS A 328 17.51 14.80 -4.24
CA LYS A 328 17.55 16.26 -4.33
C LYS A 328 16.22 16.91 -3.97
N ASP A 329 15.11 16.45 -4.56
CA ASP A 329 13.81 17.13 -4.41
C ASP A 329 12.58 16.20 -4.40
N GLU A 330 12.77 14.89 -4.19
CA GLU A 330 11.71 13.87 -4.21
C GLU A 330 10.99 13.72 -5.56
N THR A 331 11.59 14.19 -6.66
CA THR A 331 11.06 13.98 -8.02
C THR A 331 11.41 12.60 -8.55
N PHE A 332 10.44 11.95 -9.19
CA PHE A 332 10.66 10.68 -9.89
C PHE A 332 10.86 10.88 -11.38
N ILE A 333 11.95 10.33 -11.91
CA ILE A 333 12.16 10.10 -13.34
C ILE A 333 12.26 8.60 -13.51
N PHE A 334 11.28 8.01 -14.21
CA PHE A 334 11.14 6.56 -14.30
C PHE A 334 11.76 5.97 -15.57
N SER A 335 12.37 4.79 -15.43
CA SER A 335 12.88 3.93 -16.51
C SER A 335 12.57 2.44 -16.22
N GLY A 336 13.16 1.51 -16.98
CA GLY A 336 12.87 0.08 -16.90
C GLY A 336 11.80 -0.38 -17.89
N THR A 337 11.25 -1.57 -17.68
CA THR A 337 10.33 -2.20 -18.65
C THR A 337 8.88 -1.72 -18.50
N TYR A 338 8.47 -1.37 -17.28
CA TYR A 338 7.08 -1.04 -16.97
C TYR A 338 6.54 0.26 -17.60
N PRO A 339 7.31 1.37 -17.75
CA PRO A 339 6.78 2.59 -18.38
C PRO A 339 6.26 2.38 -19.81
N ASN A 340 6.91 1.51 -20.57
CA ASN A 340 6.48 1.16 -21.93
C ASN A 340 5.23 0.27 -21.90
N GLN A 341 5.14 -0.64 -20.93
CA GLN A 341 3.97 -1.51 -20.76
C GLN A 341 2.68 -0.69 -20.60
N LEU A 342 2.71 0.35 -19.77
CA LEU A 342 1.54 1.23 -19.54
C LEU A 342 1.08 2.00 -20.79
N ARG A 343 1.93 2.09 -21.82
CA ARG A 343 1.65 2.75 -23.10
C ARG A 343 1.23 1.77 -24.20
N LYS A 344 1.64 0.51 -24.13
CA LYS A 344 1.58 -0.46 -25.23
C LYS A 344 0.27 -1.25 -25.35
N TRP A 345 -0.68 -1.12 -24.43
CA TRP A 345 -1.86 -1.99 -24.44
C TRP A 345 -2.94 -1.41 -25.36
N LYS A 346 -3.02 -1.99 -26.56
CA LYS A 346 -4.07 -1.81 -27.57
C LYS A 346 -5.14 -2.87 -27.41
#